data_AF-A0A509AEW2-F1
#
_entry.id   AF-A0A509AEW2-F1
#
_cell.length_a   1.000
_cell.length_b   1.000
_cell.length_c   1.000
_cell.angle_alpha   90.00
_cell.angle_beta   90.00
_cell.angle_gamma   90.00
#
_symmetry.space_group_name_H-M   'P 1'
#
loop_
_entity.id
_entity.type
_entity.pdbx_description
1 polymer ?
#
loop_
_entity_poly.entity_id
_entity_poly.type
_entity_poly.pdbx_seq_one_letter_code
_entity_poly.pdbx_strand_id
1 'polypeptide(L)'
;MDGWINVPQKHKTKNKKYIWIKNEAKPDLNKDRLDAKNTTNGINEIYEKKKKKNDENKYVEHIHNGVKKIMNSIEKSVFFENFKKKFKEIKKESIVIQSAICLGLGSLTDINLNNKNACMYQLAFIILVSNNYNIKHIYIYDPKISNTDLNVYKILNVQVLSSYPSMSKQLAENEKEITVCNLKENENVLLYMPHCDISLYGEVLYNIFIDEKLSYPNMNFLLTPEKTIYIGNSFDYYKDHIYQYKPLGIPSFAIELLQKSEPETIKWDITHLNKMKKNFKYSHFIFYILNFLNEIKFPICSEQVHAFNDLSIITFQKLPDQFIFWFNIYNSLLAHTTGKKNE
;
A
#
# COMPACT_ATOMS: atom_id res chain seq x y z
N MET A 1 8.28 8.31 -7.09
CA MET A 1 7.29 7.50 -6.37
C MET A 1 8.04 6.68 -5.31
N ASP A 2 8.90 7.32 -4.51
CA ASP A 2 9.76 6.59 -3.57
C ASP A 2 9.03 6.49 -2.23
N GLY A 3 8.81 5.27 -1.73
CA GLY A 3 8.34 5.04 -0.36
C GLY A 3 6.96 4.41 -0.17
N TRP A 4 6.34 3.81 -1.20
CA TRP A 4 5.10 3.04 -1.01
C TRP A 4 5.33 1.60 -0.54
N ILE A 5 6.40 0.97 -1.05
CA ILE A 5 6.86 -0.36 -0.69
C ILE A 5 8.38 -0.33 -0.72
N ASN A 6 9.04 -0.91 0.28
CA ASN A 6 10.50 -1.03 0.24
C ASN A 6 10.91 -2.46 -0.08
N VAL A 7 11.51 -2.61 -1.26
CA VAL A 7 12.32 -3.78 -1.63
C VAL A 7 13.71 -3.61 -0.98
N PRO A 8 14.29 -4.64 -0.34
CA PRO A 8 15.65 -4.54 0.21
C PRO A 8 16.65 -4.30 -0.93
N GLN A 9 17.14 -3.06 -1.08
CA GLN A 9 18.30 -2.81 -1.93
C GLN A 9 19.53 -3.34 -1.21
N LYS A 10 20.27 -4.27 -1.85
CA LYS A 10 21.60 -4.70 -1.39
C LYS A 10 22.44 -3.45 -1.11
N HIS A 11 22.83 -3.26 0.16
CA HIS A 11 23.63 -2.13 0.62
C HIS A 11 24.88 -1.95 -0.26
N LYS A 12 24.92 -0.89 -1.07
CA LYS A 12 26.19 -0.31 -1.52
C LYS A 12 26.73 0.52 -0.36
N THR A 13 27.71 -0.02 0.35
CA THR A 13 28.52 0.69 1.34
C THR A 13 29.20 1.89 0.69
N LYS A 14 28.57 3.07 0.76
CA LYS A 14 29.25 4.33 0.49
C LYS A 14 29.93 4.79 1.77
N ASN A 15 31.22 4.49 1.89
CA ASN A 15 32.11 5.09 2.88
C ASN A 15 32.07 6.63 2.73
N LYS A 16 31.40 7.32 3.65
CA LYS A 16 31.55 8.78 3.82
C LYS A 16 32.58 9.03 4.91
N LYS A 17 33.75 9.57 4.52
CA LYS A 17 34.72 10.21 5.42
C LYS A 17 34.02 11.37 6.15
N TYR A 18 33.96 11.30 7.47
CA TYR A 18 33.59 12.44 8.32
C TYR A 18 34.80 13.36 8.46
N ILE A 19 34.66 14.61 8.05
CA ILE A 19 35.58 15.69 8.41
C ILE A 19 35.08 16.28 9.73
N TRP A 20 35.88 16.13 10.78
CA TRP A 20 35.68 16.76 12.08
C TRP A 20 36.15 18.22 12.02
N ILE A 21 35.29 19.17 12.38
CA ILE A 21 35.72 20.51 12.79
C ILE A 21 35.41 20.63 14.27
N LYS A 22 36.47 20.59 15.09
CA LYS A 22 36.47 21.02 16.49
C LYS A 22 36.35 22.54 16.54
N ASN A 23 35.53 23.07 17.44
CA ASN A 23 35.79 24.36 18.06
C ASN A 23 35.50 24.24 19.55
N GLU A 24 36.58 24.33 20.32
CA GLU A 24 36.61 24.34 21.78
C GLU A 24 36.38 25.77 22.30
N ALA A 25 35.59 25.85 23.37
CA ALA A 25 35.70 26.72 24.55
C ALA A 25 35.86 28.25 24.41
N LYS A 26 35.00 28.98 25.12
CA LYS A 26 35.37 29.55 26.44
C LYS A 26 34.15 29.90 27.31
N PRO A 27 34.25 29.71 28.64
CA PRO A 27 33.26 30.12 29.63
C PRO A 27 33.54 31.54 30.12
N ASP A 28 32.50 32.30 30.48
CA ASP A 28 32.68 33.39 31.45
C ASP A 28 31.45 33.58 32.32
N LEU A 29 31.75 33.70 33.61
CA LEU A 29 30.88 33.95 34.75
C LEU A 29 30.52 35.44 34.84
N ASN A 30 29.27 35.76 35.17
CA ASN A 30 28.88 36.79 36.15
C ASN A 30 27.34 36.73 36.33
N LYS A 31 26.85 36.21 37.46
CA LYS A 31 26.49 36.93 38.70
C LYS A 31 25.22 37.78 38.60
N ASP A 32 24.20 37.26 39.28
CA ASP A 32 23.19 37.94 40.09
C ASP A 32 22.45 39.13 39.49
N ARG A 33 21.21 38.87 39.04
CA ARG A 33 20.06 39.70 39.40
C ARG A 33 18.84 38.81 39.61
N LEU A 34 18.49 38.65 40.89
CA LEU A 34 17.14 38.33 41.34
C LEU A 34 16.22 39.47 40.90
N ASP A 35 15.41 39.23 39.88
CA ASP A 35 14.17 39.98 39.68
C ASP A 35 13.01 38.99 39.63
N ALA A 36 12.26 39.01 40.74
CA ALA A 36 10.98 38.35 40.88
C ALA A 36 9.98 38.96 39.90
N LYS A 37 9.73 38.28 38.78
CA LYS A 37 8.50 38.35 37.96
C LYS A 37 8.67 37.45 36.73
N ASN A 38 8.08 36.25 36.75
CA ASN A 38 7.56 35.56 35.54
C ASN A 38 6.88 34.23 35.90
N THR A 39 6.02 34.21 36.92
CA THR A 39 5.17 33.04 37.23
C THR A 39 3.91 32.98 36.34
N THR A 40 3.66 34.01 35.54
CA THR A 40 2.48 34.13 34.64
C THR A 40 2.69 33.53 33.24
N ASN A 41 3.92 33.43 32.74
CA ASN A 41 4.18 32.87 31.40
C ASN A 41 3.99 31.35 31.33
N GLY A 42 4.35 30.62 32.39
CA GLY A 42 4.15 29.16 32.45
C GLY A 42 2.68 28.76 32.52
N ILE A 43 1.84 29.56 33.18
CA ILE A 43 0.39 29.30 33.30
C ILE A 43 -0.28 29.52 31.94
N ASN A 44 -0.03 30.65 31.27
CA ASN A 44 -0.60 30.91 29.95
C ASN A 44 -0.17 29.88 28.90
N GLU A 45 1.08 29.44 28.89
CA GLU A 45 1.52 28.34 28.02
C GLU A 45 0.82 27.01 28.32
N ILE A 46 0.61 26.68 29.60
CA ILE A 46 -0.11 25.47 30.00
C ILE A 46 -1.59 25.56 29.59
N TYR A 47 -2.22 26.71 29.75
CA TYR A 47 -3.61 26.95 29.32
C TYR A 47 -3.75 26.90 27.80
N GLU A 48 -2.84 27.50 27.03
CA GLU A 48 -2.85 27.43 25.56
C GLU A 48 -2.59 26.01 25.06
N LYS A 49 -1.64 25.28 25.66
CA LYS A 49 -1.40 23.86 25.35
C LYS A 49 -2.62 23.01 25.67
N LYS A 50 -3.27 23.24 26.82
CA LYS A 50 -4.53 22.54 27.19
C LYS A 50 -5.67 22.88 26.23
N LYS A 51 -5.81 24.13 25.82
CA LYS A 51 -6.85 24.58 24.87
C LYS A 51 -6.62 23.97 23.49
N LYS A 52 -5.40 24.05 22.94
CA LYS A 52 -5.02 23.40 21.68
C LYS A 52 -5.29 21.89 21.70
N LYS A 53 -4.94 21.21 22.79
CA LYS A 53 -5.21 19.78 22.97
C LYS A 53 -6.72 19.47 23.04
N ASN A 54 -7.51 20.32 23.68
CA ASN A 54 -8.96 20.18 23.71
C ASN A 54 -9.60 20.38 22.33
N ASP A 55 -9.12 21.35 21.56
CA ASP A 55 -9.63 21.62 20.21
C ASP A 55 -9.25 20.49 19.24
N GLU A 56 -8.04 19.93 19.36
CA GLU A 56 -7.60 18.75 18.61
C GLU A 56 -8.47 17.52 18.96
N ASN A 57 -8.73 17.26 20.24
CA ASN A 57 -9.60 16.16 20.67
C ASN A 57 -11.02 16.28 20.10
N LYS A 58 -11.61 17.48 20.13
CA LYS A 58 -12.93 17.73 19.53
C LYS A 58 -12.93 17.49 18.03
N TYR A 59 -11.85 17.88 17.34
CA TYR A 59 -11.73 17.66 15.90
C TYR A 59 -11.59 16.18 15.55
N VAL A 60 -10.77 15.43 16.30
CA VAL A 60 -10.65 13.97 16.18
C VAL A 60 -12.01 13.30 16.39
N GLU A 61 -12.75 13.70 17.44
CA GLU A 61 -14.08 13.17 17.73
C GLU A 61 -15.08 13.49 16.61
N HIS A 62 -15.04 14.70 16.06
CA HIS A 62 -15.87 15.10 14.92
C HIS A 62 -15.61 14.23 13.68
N ILE A 63 -14.34 14.00 13.32
CA ILE A 63 -13.99 13.12 12.20
C ILE A 63 -14.48 11.69 12.45
N HIS A 64 -14.20 11.14 13.64
CA HIS A 64 -14.63 9.81 14.03
C HIS A 64 -16.15 9.63 13.94
N ASN A 65 -16.92 10.62 14.42
CA ASN A 65 -18.39 10.61 14.31
C ASN A 65 -18.85 10.72 12.84
N GLY A 66 -18.13 11.47 12.01
CA GLY A 66 -18.37 11.51 10.57
C GLY A 66 -18.16 10.15 9.89
N VAL A 67 -17.08 9.43 10.22
CA VAL A 67 -16.82 8.07 9.71
C VAL A 67 -17.95 7.12 10.13
N LYS A 68 -18.38 7.17 11.40
CA LYS A 68 -19.53 6.37 11.88
C LYS A 68 -20.83 6.67 11.13
N LYS A 69 -21.12 7.95 10.88
CA LYS A 69 -22.32 8.36 10.13
C LYS A 69 -22.29 7.80 8.71
N ILE A 70 -21.14 7.89 8.03
CA ILE A 70 -20.96 7.34 6.68
C ILE A 70 -21.10 5.82 6.71
N MET A 71 -20.49 5.13 7.67
CA MET A 71 -20.59 3.68 7.83
C MET A 71 -22.05 3.22 7.93
N ASN A 72 -22.85 3.87 8.78
CA ASN A 72 -24.29 3.57 8.92
C ASN A 72 -25.08 3.81 7.61
N SER A 73 -24.63 4.76 6.78
CA SER A 73 -25.22 5.02 5.47
C SER A 73 -24.84 3.96 4.45
N ILE A 74 -23.56 3.55 4.41
CA ILE A 74 -23.04 2.49 3.54
C ILE A 74 -23.76 1.18 3.84
N GLU A 75 -23.92 0.83 5.11
CA GLU A 75 -24.51 -0.44 5.53
C GLU A 75 -25.92 -0.67 4.99
N LYS A 76 -26.71 0.40 4.84
CA LYS A 76 -28.08 0.36 4.32
C LYS A 76 -28.16 0.53 2.80
N SER A 77 -27.03 0.71 2.13
CA SER A 77 -26.99 1.02 0.71
C SER A 77 -27.10 -0.24 -0.16
N VAL A 78 -27.71 -0.09 -1.34
CA VAL A 78 -27.74 -1.13 -2.38
C VAL A 78 -26.32 -1.53 -2.80
N PHE A 79 -25.39 -0.57 -2.80
CA PHE A 79 -23.97 -0.79 -3.05
C PHE A 79 -23.39 -1.87 -2.11
N PHE A 80 -23.59 -1.72 -0.79
CA PHE A 80 -23.05 -2.67 0.18
C PHE A 80 -23.76 -4.03 0.15
N GLU A 81 -25.07 -4.06 -0.11
CA GLU A 81 -25.79 -5.33 -0.34
C GLU A 81 -25.24 -6.10 -1.54
N ASN A 82 -24.97 -5.40 -2.65
CA ASN A 82 -24.37 -6.00 -3.84
C ASN A 82 -22.95 -6.50 -3.55
N PHE A 83 -22.15 -5.71 -2.84
CA PHE A 83 -20.84 -6.16 -2.37
C PHE A 83 -20.95 -7.43 -1.54
N LYS A 84 -21.83 -7.49 -0.52
CA LYS A 84 -22.02 -8.67 0.32
C LYS A 84 -22.37 -9.91 -0.49
N LYS A 85 -23.30 -9.77 -1.45
CA LYS A 85 -23.70 -10.86 -2.34
C LYS A 85 -22.50 -11.40 -3.12
N LYS A 86 -21.71 -10.50 -3.74
CA LYS A 86 -20.52 -10.89 -4.53
C LYS A 86 -19.38 -11.43 -3.70
N PHE A 87 -19.14 -10.85 -2.53
CA PHE A 87 -18.09 -11.29 -1.63
C PHE A 87 -18.39 -12.69 -1.05
N LYS A 88 -19.67 -13.01 -0.83
CA LYS A 88 -20.10 -14.36 -0.43
C LYS A 88 -19.83 -15.42 -1.51
N GLU A 89 -19.95 -15.06 -2.80
CA GLU A 89 -19.62 -15.98 -3.91
C GLU A 89 -18.13 -16.38 -3.90
N ILE A 90 -17.26 -15.50 -3.41
CA ILE A 90 -15.80 -15.73 -3.32
C ILE A 90 -15.43 -16.54 -2.08
N LYS A 91 -16.10 -16.26 -0.96
CA LYS A 91 -15.89 -16.97 0.29
C LYS A 91 -16.53 -18.36 0.21
N LYS A 92 -15.82 -19.32 -0.39
CA LYS A 92 -16.10 -20.76 -0.14
C LYS A 92 -16.13 -20.98 1.38
N GLU A 93 -16.96 -21.91 1.84
CA GLU A 93 -17.40 -22.04 3.25
C GLU A 93 -16.29 -22.20 4.33
N SER A 94 -15.00 -22.20 3.96
CA SER A 94 -13.85 -22.37 4.85
C SER A 94 -12.79 -21.25 4.85
N ILE A 95 -12.93 -20.19 4.05
CA ILE A 95 -11.89 -19.13 3.97
C ILE A 95 -12.03 -18.15 5.14
N VAL A 96 -10.96 -17.99 5.93
CA VAL A 96 -10.85 -17.00 7.02
C VAL A 96 -10.03 -15.81 6.53
N ILE A 97 -10.53 -14.59 6.70
CA ILE A 97 -9.75 -13.38 6.39
C ILE A 97 -9.10 -12.91 7.68
N GLN A 98 -7.79 -13.06 7.78
CA GLN A 98 -7.04 -12.74 9.00
C GLN A 98 -6.94 -11.23 9.22
N SER A 99 -6.63 -10.50 8.15
CA SER A 99 -6.40 -9.06 8.18
C SER A 99 -6.75 -8.37 6.88
N ALA A 100 -7.00 -7.06 6.96
CA ALA A 100 -7.08 -6.15 5.84
C ALA A 100 -5.84 -5.24 5.81
N ILE A 101 -5.22 -5.07 4.65
CA ILE A 101 -4.15 -4.11 4.39
C ILE A 101 -4.72 -3.06 3.44
N CYS A 102 -4.71 -1.80 3.85
CA CYS A 102 -5.30 -0.69 3.10
C CYS A 102 -4.20 0.26 2.64
N LEU A 103 -4.04 0.42 1.34
CA LEU A 103 -3.01 1.30 0.78
C LEU A 103 -3.67 2.43 -0.02
N GLY A 104 -3.20 3.66 0.18
CA GLY A 104 -3.59 4.78 -0.69
C GLY A 104 -4.98 5.35 -0.40
N LEU A 105 -5.39 5.40 0.87
CA LEU A 105 -6.69 5.96 1.28
C LEU A 105 -6.70 7.49 1.39
N GLY A 106 -5.53 8.15 1.38
CA GLY A 106 -5.39 9.58 1.63
C GLY A 106 -5.40 9.95 3.12
N SER A 107 -5.88 11.16 3.42
CA SER A 107 -5.93 11.71 4.78
C SER A 107 -7.35 12.15 5.15
N LEU A 108 -7.76 11.90 6.40
CA LEU A 108 -9.04 12.38 6.96
C LEU A 108 -9.01 13.89 7.24
N THR A 109 -7.83 14.50 7.08
CA THR A 109 -7.57 15.93 7.23
C THR A 109 -7.12 16.61 5.93
N ASP A 110 -7.33 15.96 4.77
CA ASP A 110 -7.01 16.57 3.47
C ASP A 110 -7.75 17.92 3.34
N ILE A 111 -7.03 18.94 2.86
CA ILE A 111 -7.54 20.29 2.65
C ILE A 111 -8.61 20.28 1.55
N ASN A 112 -8.45 19.40 0.56
CA ASN A 112 -9.45 19.18 -0.46
C ASN A 112 -10.62 18.36 0.12
N LEU A 113 -11.78 18.99 0.21
CA LEU A 113 -12.98 18.37 0.80
C LEU A 113 -13.40 17.08 0.08
N ASN A 114 -13.21 16.99 -1.24
CA ASN A 114 -13.56 15.78 -1.99
C ASN A 114 -12.63 14.62 -1.61
N ASN A 115 -11.32 14.87 -1.54
CA ASN A 115 -10.35 13.85 -1.11
C ASN A 115 -10.61 13.40 0.33
N LYS A 116 -10.90 14.36 1.22
CA LYS A 116 -11.25 14.08 2.61
C LYS A 116 -12.50 13.20 2.71
N ASN A 117 -13.57 13.54 1.99
CA ASN A 117 -14.81 12.78 1.98
C ASN A 117 -14.60 11.38 1.39
N ALA A 118 -13.85 11.27 0.30
CA ALA A 118 -13.46 9.98 -0.28
C ALA A 118 -12.71 9.12 0.73
N CYS A 119 -11.68 9.66 1.39
CA CYS A 119 -10.91 8.97 2.44
C CYS A 119 -11.83 8.46 3.57
N MET A 120 -12.73 9.32 4.08
CA MET A 120 -13.69 8.93 5.12
C MET A 120 -14.64 7.82 4.66
N TYR A 121 -15.12 7.89 3.42
CA TYR A 121 -16.00 6.88 2.84
C TYR A 121 -15.30 5.54 2.66
N GLN A 122 -14.07 5.55 2.13
CA GLN A 122 -13.28 4.36 1.92
C GLN A 122 -12.89 3.68 3.23
N LEU A 123 -12.53 4.48 4.25
CA LEU A 123 -12.27 3.99 5.60
C LEU A 123 -13.53 3.37 6.22
N ALA A 124 -14.68 4.06 6.12
CA ALA A 124 -15.94 3.55 6.63
C ALA A 124 -16.34 2.23 5.94
N PHE A 125 -16.13 2.12 4.63
CA PHE A 125 -16.37 0.90 3.87
C PHE A 125 -15.53 -0.26 4.40
N ILE A 126 -14.19 -0.11 4.51
CA ILE A 126 -13.34 -1.23 4.92
C ILE A 126 -13.56 -1.64 6.39
N ILE A 127 -13.90 -0.69 7.28
CA ILE A 127 -14.30 -1.01 8.66
C ILE A 127 -15.61 -1.83 8.65
N LEU A 128 -16.57 -1.46 7.81
CA LEU A 128 -17.82 -2.19 7.70
C LEU A 128 -17.61 -3.61 7.16
N VAL A 129 -16.74 -3.78 6.16
CA VAL A 129 -16.29 -5.09 5.68
C VAL A 129 -15.64 -5.87 6.81
N SER A 130 -14.73 -5.26 7.57
CA SER A 130 -14.07 -5.88 8.72
C SER A 130 -15.07 -6.44 9.74
N ASN A 131 -16.08 -5.64 10.08
CA ASN A 131 -17.12 -6.01 11.03
C ASN A 131 -18.01 -7.16 10.52
N ASN A 132 -18.40 -7.12 9.24
CA ASN A 132 -19.29 -8.13 8.65
C ASN A 132 -18.60 -9.48 8.43
N TYR A 133 -17.27 -9.49 8.29
CA TYR A 133 -16.51 -10.70 7.98
C TYR A 133 -15.52 -11.11 9.09
N ASN A 134 -15.64 -10.53 10.28
CA ASN A 134 -14.80 -10.79 11.45
C ASN A 134 -13.29 -10.68 11.17
N ILE A 135 -12.89 -9.69 10.37
CA ILE A 135 -11.48 -9.40 10.11
C ILE A 135 -10.91 -8.74 11.38
N LYS A 136 -9.87 -9.35 11.96
CA LYS A 136 -9.37 -8.95 13.29
C LYS A 136 -8.52 -7.69 13.27
N HIS A 137 -7.76 -7.50 12.19
CA HIS A 137 -6.76 -6.45 12.09
C HIS A 137 -6.92 -5.68 10.78
N ILE A 138 -6.97 -4.37 10.87
CA ILE A 138 -6.89 -3.47 9.73
C ILE A 138 -5.58 -2.72 9.83
N TYR A 139 -4.76 -2.84 8.80
CA TYR A 139 -3.52 -2.11 8.61
C TYR A 139 -3.74 -1.03 7.55
N ILE A 140 -3.22 0.17 7.76
CA ILE A 140 -3.31 1.26 6.79
C ILE A 140 -1.95 1.88 6.52
N TYR A 141 -1.69 2.18 5.25
CA TYR A 141 -0.56 2.98 4.84
C TYR A 141 -0.97 4.02 3.79
N ASP A 142 -0.64 5.27 4.07
CA ASP A 142 -0.63 6.34 3.08
C ASP A 142 0.42 7.39 3.50
N PRO A 143 1.28 7.88 2.59
CA PRO A 143 2.24 8.95 2.89
C PRO A 143 1.61 10.26 3.40
N LYS A 144 0.31 10.47 3.19
CA LYS A 144 -0.43 11.67 3.62
C LYS A 144 -0.98 11.60 5.05
N ILE A 145 -0.85 10.46 5.75
CA ILE A 145 -1.39 10.29 7.10
C ILE A 145 -0.80 11.36 8.05
N SER A 146 -1.68 12.12 8.70
CA SER A 146 -1.37 13.15 9.68
C SER A 146 -1.47 12.63 11.12
N ASN A 147 -1.02 13.43 12.10
CA ASN A 147 -1.18 13.09 13.53
C ASN A 147 -2.67 12.98 13.94
N THR A 148 -3.53 13.82 13.37
CA THR A 148 -4.98 13.72 13.59
C THR A 148 -5.51 12.40 13.06
N ASP A 149 -5.05 11.97 11.87
CA ASP A 149 -5.44 10.68 11.30
C ASP A 149 -5.04 9.53 12.22
N LEU A 150 -3.80 9.54 12.74
CA LEU A 150 -3.31 8.55 13.72
C LEU A 150 -4.22 8.45 14.95
N ASN A 151 -4.66 9.59 15.47
CA ASN A 151 -5.55 9.63 16.63
C ASN A 151 -6.94 9.04 16.32
N VAL A 152 -7.49 9.32 15.13
CA VAL A 152 -8.76 8.74 14.68
C VAL A 152 -8.62 7.23 14.46
N TYR A 153 -7.56 6.78 13.79
CA TYR A 153 -7.29 5.36 13.54
C TYR A 153 -7.13 4.57 14.84
N LYS A 154 -6.48 5.15 15.87
CA LYS A 154 -6.38 4.55 17.20
C LYS A 154 -7.76 4.30 17.83
N ILE A 155 -8.69 5.25 17.72
CA ILE A 155 -10.06 5.09 18.24
C ILE A 155 -10.80 3.97 17.47
N LEU A 156 -10.54 3.85 16.18
CA LEU A 156 -11.15 2.85 15.29
C LEU A 156 -10.44 1.48 15.32
N ASN A 157 -9.42 1.30 16.17
CA ASN A 157 -8.60 0.09 16.23
C ASN A 157 -7.94 -0.28 14.88
N VAL A 158 -7.52 0.74 14.13
CA VAL A 158 -6.78 0.60 12.87
C VAL A 158 -5.30 0.87 13.14
N GLN A 159 -4.44 -0.05 12.70
CA GLN A 159 -2.99 0.05 12.88
C GLN A 159 -2.34 0.73 11.68
N VAL A 160 -1.58 1.80 11.93
CA VAL A 160 -0.84 2.50 10.87
C VAL A 160 0.52 1.86 10.64
N LEU A 161 0.83 1.57 9.38
CA LEU A 161 2.12 1.07 8.93
C LEU A 161 3.12 2.22 8.82
N SER A 162 4.37 1.97 9.17
CA SER A 162 5.41 2.99 9.21
C SER A 162 5.97 3.25 7.81
N SER A 163 6.46 4.48 7.55
CA SER A 163 7.26 4.78 6.36
C SER A 163 8.75 4.76 6.72
N TYR A 164 9.62 4.28 5.82
CA TYR A 164 11.07 4.28 6.06
C TYR A 164 11.71 5.70 6.19
N PRO A 165 11.24 6.76 5.50
CA PRO A 165 11.81 8.10 5.66
C PRO A 165 11.55 8.76 7.02
N SER A 166 10.56 8.28 7.79
CA SER A 166 10.20 8.81 9.11
C SER A 166 11.02 8.22 10.27
N MET A 167 12.06 7.45 9.98
CA MET A 167 13.13 7.06 10.93
C MET A 167 14.02 8.27 11.29
N SER A 168 13.43 9.36 11.76
CA SER A 168 14.15 10.47 12.39
C SER A 168 14.36 10.16 13.88
N LYS A 169 15.62 9.85 14.24
CA LYS A 169 16.27 9.95 15.57
C LYS A 169 15.64 9.31 16.83
N GLN A 170 14.39 8.87 16.87
CA GLN A 170 13.80 8.22 18.06
C GLN A 170 13.81 6.68 18.02
N LEU A 171 14.15 6.07 16.88
CA LEU A 171 14.16 4.60 16.72
C LEU A 171 15.57 3.99 16.70
N ALA A 172 16.61 4.78 16.92
CA ALA A 172 17.99 4.29 16.97
C ALA A 172 18.36 3.61 18.31
N GLU A 173 17.46 3.62 19.31
CA GLU A 173 17.75 3.10 20.66
C GLU A 173 16.97 1.84 21.03
N ASN A 174 16.01 1.39 20.21
CA ASN A 174 15.32 0.12 20.44
C ASN A 174 15.24 -0.63 19.11
N GLU A 175 15.99 -1.72 18.97
CA GLU A 175 15.79 -2.73 17.94
C GLU A 175 14.34 -3.24 18.05
N LYS A 176 13.40 -2.59 17.36
CA LYS A 176 12.03 -3.09 17.31
C LYS A 176 12.02 -4.35 16.46
N GLU A 177 11.70 -5.45 17.11
CA GLU A 177 11.32 -6.71 16.49
C GLU A 177 10.27 -6.43 15.40
N ILE A 178 10.60 -6.76 14.15
CA ILE A 178 9.67 -6.61 13.03
C ILE A 178 8.58 -7.67 13.20
N THR A 179 7.33 -7.25 13.35
CA THR A 179 6.21 -8.18 13.42
C THR A 179 6.03 -8.86 12.06
N VAL A 180 6.06 -10.20 12.04
CA VAL A 180 5.80 -10.99 10.84
C VAL A 180 4.39 -11.57 10.90
N CYS A 181 3.57 -11.24 9.91
CA CYS A 181 2.24 -11.83 9.72
C CYS A 181 2.37 -13.05 8.81
N ASN A 182 2.20 -14.24 9.38
CA ASN A 182 2.18 -15.51 8.67
C ASN A 182 0.75 -16.01 8.54
N LEU A 183 0.35 -16.34 7.30
CA LEU A 183 -0.96 -16.92 7.01
C LEU A 183 -0.94 -18.43 7.23
N LYS A 184 -1.97 -18.96 7.89
CA LYS A 184 -2.26 -20.40 7.91
C LYS A 184 -2.82 -20.87 6.57
N GLU A 185 -2.99 -22.18 6.44
CA GLU A 185 -3.48 -22.82 5.20
C GLU A 185 -4.83 -22.26 4.70
N ASN A 186 -5.78 -22.00 5.62
CA ASN A 186 -7.11 -21.49 5.28
C ASN A 186 -7.28 -19.98 5.51
N GLU A 187 -6.18 -19.27 5.75
CA GLU A 187 -6.19 -17.82 6.00
C GLU A 187 -5.79 -17.04 4.76
N ASN A 188 -6.56 -15.98 4.50
CA ASN A 188 -6.32 -15.02 3.43
C ASN A 188 -6.14 -13.60 4.00
N VAL A 189 -5.52 -12.73 3.22
CA VAL A 189 -5.45 -11.29 3.46
C VAL A 189 -6.35 -10.56 2.48
N LEU A 190 -7.02 -9.52 2.96
CA LEU A 190 -7.71 -8.58 2.09
C LEU A 190 -6.77 -7.40 1.80
N LEU A 191 -6.44 -7.14 0.54
CA LEU A 191 -5.66 -5.98 0.11
C LEU A 191 -6.57 -4.95 -0.55
N TYR A 192 -6.70 -3.77 0.06
CA TYR A 192 -7.63 -2.73 -0.34
C TYR A 192 -6.90 -1.50 -0.87
N MET A 193 -7.13 -1.15 -2.14
CA MET A 193 -6.38 -0.13 -2.87
C MET A 193 -7.26 0.84 -3.69
N PRO A 194 -8.36 1.38 -3.14
CA PRO A 194 -9.49 1.91 -3.92
C PRO A 194 -9.19 3.08 -4.88
N HIS A 195 -8.08 3.79 -4.69
CA HIS A 195 -7.69 4.95 -5.52
C HIS A 195 -6.23 4.92 -5.98
N CYS A 196 -5.58 3.76 -5.92
CA CYS A 196 -4.21 3.64 -6.39
C CYS A 196 -4.13 3.76 -7.92
N ASP A 197 -3.07 4.38 -8.42
CA ASP A 197 -2.78 4.37 -9.84
C ASP A 197 -2.22 3.00 -10.27
N ILE A 198 -2.24 2.76 -11.59
CA ILE A 198 -1.78 1.51 -12.20
C ILE A 198 -0.32 1.18 -11.87
N SER A 199 0.53 2.19 -11.64
CA SER A 199 1.94 1.97 -11.33
C SER A 199 2.08 1.39 -9.93
N LEU A 200 1.36 1.94 -8.96
CA LEU A 200 1.34 1.44 -7.59
C LEU A 200 0.69 0.05 -7.51
N TYR A 201 -0.41 -0.19 -8.23
CA TYR A 201 -0.98 -1.54 -8.35
C TYR A 201 0.05 -2.53 -8.89
N GLY A 202 0.72 -2.16 -9.99
CA GLY A 202 1.73 -3.01 -10.60
C GLY A 202 2.89 -3.30 -9.66
N GLU A 203 3.33 -2.32 -8.87
CA GLU A 203 4.43 -2.47 -7.91
C GLU A 203 4.03 -3.38 -6.75
N VAL A 204 2.85 -3.17 -6.15
CA VAL A 204 2.32 -4.02 -5.07
C VAL A 204 2.21 -5.47 -5.54
N LEU A 205 1.52 -5.70 -6.65
CA LEU A 205 1.30 -7.05 -7.19
C LEU A 205 2.61 -7.73 -7.57
N TYR A 206 3.53 -6.96 -8.17
CA TYR A 206 4.85 -7.46 -8.51
C TYR A 206 5.63 -7.90 -7.27
N ASN A 207 5.64 -7.11 -6.20
CA ASN A 207 6.37 -7.46 -4.98
C ASN A 207 5.75 -8.66 -4.27
N ILE A 208 4.42 -8.77 -4.26
CA ILE A 208 3.74 -9.96 -3.74
C ILE A 208 4.13 -11.21 -4.54
N PHE A 209 4.23 -11.10 -5.87
CA PHE A 209 4.61 -12.24 -6.70
C PHE A 209 6.10 -12.63 -6.59
N ILE A 210 6.98 -11.64 -6.53
CA ILE A 210 8.44 -11.89 -6.55
C ILE A 210 9.00 -12.21 -5.18
N ASP A 211 8.61 -11.45 -4.17
CA ASP A 211 9.16 -11.57 -2.83
C ASP A 211 8.25 -12.36 -1.89
N GLU A 212 7.04 -12.76 -2.34
CA GLU A 212 6.00 -13.41 -1.53
C GLU A 212 5.72 -12.66 -0.22
N LYS A 213 5.90 -11.33 -0.27
CA LYS A 213 5.79 -10.48 0.91
C LYS A 213 5.46 -9.02 0.57
N LEU A 214 4.89 -8.33 1.55
CA LEU A 214 4.86 -6.88 1.62
C LEU A 214 5.58 -6.42 2.89
N SER A 215 6.56 -5.54 2.75
CA SER A 215 7.44 -5.14 3.85
C SER A 215 7.32 -3.65 4.19
N TYR A 216 7.13 -3.40 5.48
CA TYR A 216 7.10 -2.09 6.12
C TYR A 216 8.07 -2.12 7.33
N PRO A 217 8.59 -0.96 7.79
CA PRO A 217 9.57 -0.91 8.88
C PRO A 217 9.10 -1.61 10.15
N ASN A 218 7.81 -1.58 10.43
CA ASN A 218 7.20 -2.16 11.63
C ASN A 218 6.48 -3.49 11.37
N MET A 219 6.39 -3.94 10.11
CA MET A 219 5.60 -5.12 9.78
C MET A 219 5.97 -5.75 8.44
N ASN A 220 6.13 -7.08 8.44
CA ASN A 220 6.20 -7.88 7.24
C ASN A 220 4.95 -8.73 7.12
N PHE A 221 4.37 -8.77 5.94
CA PHE A 221 3.30 -9.68 5.59
C PHE A 221 3.89 -10.72 4.63
N LEU A 222 3.76 -12.01 4.94
CA LEU A 222 4.07 -13.07 3.98
C LEU A 222 2.78 -13.43 3.25
N LEU A 223 2.72 -13.15 1.96
CA LEU A 223 1.51 -13.35 1.15
C LEU A 223 1.87 -13.74 -0.28
N THR A 224 1.04 -14.61 -0.83
CA THR A 224 1.04 -14.94 -2.26
C THR A 224 -0.20 -14.35 -2.93
N PRO A 225 -0.22 -14.20 -4.26
CA PRO A 225 -1.38 -13.69 -4.98
C PRO A 225 -2.65 -14.52 -4.73
N GLU A 226 -2.56 -15.84 -4.61
CA GLU A 226 -3.69 -16.76 -4.39
C GLU A 226 -4.31 -16.63 -2.99
N LYS A 227 -3.49 -16.25 -2.01
CA LYS A 227 -3.89 -16.03 -0.61
C LYS A 227 -4.39 -14.62 -0.36
N THR A 228 -4.44 -13.78 -1.39
CA THR A 228 -4.79 -12.37 -1.27
C THR A 228 -6.08 -12.08 -2.05
N ILE A 229 -7.08 -11.55 -1.35
CA ILE A 229 -8.31 -11.03 -1.95
C ILE A 229 -8.12 -9.54 -2.13
N TYR A 230 -8.12 -9.08 -3.36
CA TYR A 230 -7.89 -7.68 -3.69
C TYR A 230 -9.24 -6.98 -3.83
N ILE A 231 -9.36 -5.80 -3.26
CA ILE A 231 -10.50 -4.90 -3.49
C ILE A 231 -9.94 -3.59 -3.99
N GLY A 232 -10.28 -3.23 -5.22
CA GLY A 232 -9.57 -2.15 -5.92
C GLY A 232 -10.21 -1.76 -7.24
N ASN A 233 -9.54 -0.85 -7.93
CA ASN A 233 -9.89 -0.44 -9.29
C ASN A 233 -9.91 -1.66 -10.21
N SER A 234 -10.96 -1.77 -11.02
CA SER A 234 -11.11 -2.84 -12.00
C SER A 234 -10.02 -2.75 -13.07
N PHE A 235 -9.45 -3.90 -13.42
CA PHE A 235 -8.33 -3.97 -14.36
C PHE A 235 -8.80 -4.03 -15.81
N ASP A 236 -10.09 -4.23 -16.06
CA ASP A 236 -10.70 -4.14 -17.39
C ASP A 236 -10.39 -2.81 -18.08
N TYR A 237 -10.43 -1.69 -17.36
CA TYR A 237 -10.06 -0.40 -17.94
C TYR A 237 -8.62 -0.43 -18.50
N TYR A 238 -7.68 -1.01 -17.77
CA TYR A 238 -6.28 -1.09 -18.22
C TYR A 238 -6.11 -2.05 -19.39
N LYS A 239 -6.86 -3.15 -19.42
CA LYS A 239 -6.86 -4.12 -20.52
C LYS A 239 -7.16 -3.45 -21.86
N ASP A 240 -8.20 -2.63 -21.91
CA ASP A 240 -8.60 -1.91 -23.13
C ASP A 240 -7.62 -0.81 -23.53
N HIS A 241 -6.83 -0.33 -22.56
CA HIS A 241 -5.89 0.78 -22.72
C HIS A 241 -4.42 0.36 -22.72
N ILE A 242 -4.12 -0.93 -22.92
CA ILE A 242 -2.74 -1.47 -22.92
C ILE A 242 -1.80 -0.73 -23.88
N TYR A 243 -2.33 -0.17 -24.97
CA TYR A 243 -1.56 0.60 -25.95
C TYR A 243 -0.86 1.83 -25.34
N GLN A 244 -1.41 2.43 -24.28
CA GLN A 244 -0.83 3.58 -23.57
C GLN A 244 0.43 3.21 -22.77
N TYR A 245 0.62 1.92 -22.51
CA TYR A 245 1.73 1.38 -21.71
C TYR A 245 2.79 0.68 -22.55
N LYS A 246 2.63 0.65 -23.87
CA LYS A 246 3.65 0.15 -24.79
C LYS A 246 4.81 1.14 -24.94
N PRO A 247 6.03 0.67 -25.26
CA PRO A 247 6.40 -0.73 -25.39
C PRO A 247 6.51 -1.45 -24.04
N LEU A 248 6.06 -2.70 -24.00
CA LEU A 248 6.19 -3.56 -22.82
C LEU A 248 7.65 -4.00 -22.61
N GLY A 249 7.96 -4.46 -21.40
CA GLY A 249 9.33 -4.79 -20.99
C GLY A 249 9.37 -5.81 -19.86
N ILE A 250 10.54 -6.41 -19.62
CA ILE A 250 10.73 -7.46 -18.63
C ILE A 250 11.73 -6.96 -17.57
N PRO A 251 11.47 -7.19 -16.28
CA PRO A 251 12.34 -6.71 -15.22
C PRO A 251 13.72 -7.38 -15.27
N SER A 252 14.73 -6.66 -14.79
CA SER A 252 16.14 -7.09 -14.87
C SER A 252 16.38 -8.46 -14.23
N PHE A 253 15.79 -8.71 -13.05
CA PHE A 253 16.00 -9.98 -12.34
C PHE A 253 15.39 -11.16 -13.13
N ALA A 254 14.25 -10.96 -13.81
CA ALA A 254 13.63 -12.01 -14.61
C ALA A 254 14.48 -12.36 -15.83
N ILE A 255 15.09 -11.36 -16.46
CA ILE A 255 16.07 -11.60 -17.54
C ILE A 255 17.25 -12.40 -17.01
N GLU A 256 17.80 -12.03 -15.85
CA GLU A 256 18.89 -12.78 -15.23
C GLU A 256 18.47 -14.21 -14.84
N LEU A 257 17.23 -14.40 -14.37
CA LEU A 257 16.66 -15.70 -14.05
C LEU A 257 16.56 -16.58 -15.31
N LEU A 258 16.01 -16.04 -16.40
CA LEU A 258 15.89 -16.74 -17.68
C LEU A 258 17.25 -17.14 -18.25
N GLN A 259 18.24 -16.25 -18.15
CA GLN A 259 19.60 -16.50 -18.64
C GLN A 259 20.38 -17.50 -17.78
N LYS A 260 20.10 -17.62 -16.48
CA LYS A 260 20.80 -18.57 -15.59
C LYS A 260 20.29 -19.99 -15.70
N SER A 261 19.00 -20.16 -15.96
CA SER A 261 18.35 -21.47 -15.99
C SER A 261 18.56 -22.23 -17.31
N GLU A 262 19.56 -21.87 -18.13
CA GLU A 262 19.75 -22.30 -19.53
C GLU A 262 19.30 -23.74 -19.80
N PRO A 263 18.13 -23.95 -20.42
CA PRO A 263 17.91 -25.15 -21.19
C PRO A 263 18.87 -25.05 -22.39
N GLU A 264 19.69 -26.06 -22.64
CA GLU A 264 20.73 -26.10 -23.70
C GLU A 264 20.20 -25.75 -25.12
N THR A 265 18.89 -25.65 -25.28
CA THR A 265 18.17 -25.42 -26.52
C THR A 265 17.77 -23.96 -26.79
N ILE A 266 17.92 -23.03 -25.84
CA ILE A 266 17.41 -21.65 -25.99
C ILE A 266 18.53 -20.66 -26.30
N LYS A 267 18.53 -20.11 -27.52
CA LYS A 267 19.40 -18.98 -27.88
C LYS A 267 18.69 -17.65 -27.60
N TRP A 268 19.22 -16.89 -26.66
CA TRP A 268 18.70 -15.58 -26.29
C TRP A 268 19.10 -14.48 -27.29
N ASP A 269 18.14 -13.69 -27.76
CA ASP A 269 18.44 -12.43 -28.47
C ASP A 269 18.79 -11.35 -27.44
N ILE A 270 20.09 -11.16 -27.22
CA ILE A 270 20.65 -10.20 -26.27
C ILE A 270 20.19 -8.76 -26.59
N THR A 271 20.04 -8.41 -27.86
CA THR A 271 19.61 -7.06 -28.27
C THR A 271 18.16 -6.84 -27.87
N HIS A 272 17.30 -7.82 -28.12
CA HIS A 272 15.89 -7.78 -27.75
C HIS A 272 15.71 -7.77 -26.21
N LEU A 273 16.44 -8.62 -25.48
CA LEU A 273 16.44 -8.64 -24.02
C LEU A 273 16.84 -7.28 -23.42
N ASN A 274 17.92 -6.68 -23.92
CA ASN A 274 18.36 -5.35 -23.47
C ASN A 274 17.32 -4.25 -23.75
N LYS A 275 16.57 -4.36 -24.85
CA LYS A 275 15.45 -3.46 -25.15
C LYS A 275 14.30 -3.66 -24.17
N MET A 276 13.88 -4.90 -23.93
CA MET A 276 12.82 -5.22 -22.97
C MET A 276 13.17 -4.79 -21.55
N LYS A 277 14.42 -4.98 -21.12
CA LYS A 277 14.94 -4.51 -19.83
C LYS A 277 14.74 -3.01 -19.63
N LYS A 278 15.08 -2.21 -20.65
CA LYS A 278 14.96 -0.74 -20.61
C LYS A 278 13.52 -0.26 -20.58
N ASN A 279 12.60 -1.03 -21.14
CA ASN A 279 11.20 -0.64 -21.23
C ASN A 279 10.40 -0.94 -19.96
N PHE A 280 10.88 -1.82 -19.07
CA PHE A 280 10.09 -2.31 -17.95
C PHE A 280 9.60 -1.18 -17.02
N LYS A 281 8.32 -1.25 -16.69
CA LYS A 281 7.66 -0.45 -15.66
C LYS A 281 6.83 -1.40 -14.79
N TYR A 282 6.67 -1.10 -13.51
CA TYR A 282 5.87 -1.95 -12.62
C TYR A 282 4.43 -2.13 -13.09
N SER A 283 3.82 -1.10 -13.70
CA SER A 283 2.50 -1.20 -14.32
C SER A 283 2.38 -2.28 -15.38
N HIS A 284 3.49 -2.69 -16.02
CA HIS A 284 3.47 -3.79 -16.99
C HIS A 284 3.05 -5.12 -16.38
N PHE A 285 3.33 -5.30 -15.08
CA PHE A 285 3.03 -6.54 -14.38
C PHE A 285 1.53 -6.85 -14.37
N ILE A 286 0.66 -5.83 -14.30
CA ILE A 286 -0.79 -6.00 -14.39
C ILE A 286 -1.17 -6.72 -15.68
N PHE A 287 -0.60 -6.33 -16.82
CA PHE A 287 -0.89 -6.96 -18.11
C PHE A 287 -0.43 -8.42 -18.19
N TYR A 288 0.60 -8.79 -17.44
CA TYR A 288 1.12 -10.16 -17.42
C TYR A 288 0.26 -11.11 -16.57
N ILE A 289 -0.43 -10.57 -15.56
CA ILE A 289 -1.27 -11.37 -14.66
C ILE A 289 -2.76 -11.38 -15.05
N LEU A 290 -3.19 -10.63 -16.07
CA LEU A 290 -4.61 -10.54 -16.47
C LEU A 290 -5.24 -11.90 -16.79
N ASN A 291 -4.46 -12.87 -17.27
CA ASN A 291 -4.98 -14.20 -17.61
C ASN A 291 -5.16 -15.11 -16.38
N PHE A 292 -4.69 -14.69 -15.21
CA PHE A 292 -4.70 -15.48 -13.98
C PHE A 292 -5.65 -14.93 -12.94
N LEU A 293 -6.31 -13.80 -13.21
CA LEU A 293 -7.22 -13.17 -12.28
C LEU A 293 -8.67 -13.54 -12.60
N ASN A 294 -9.48 -13.54 -11.55
CA ASN A 294 -10.93 -13.52 -11.60
C ASN A 294 -11.38 -12.21 -10.97
N GLU A 295 -12.02 -11.37 -11.78
CA GLU A 295 -12.53 -10.05 -11.40
C GLU A 295 -14.05 -10.09 -11.30
N ILE A 296 -14.57 -9.65 -10.14
CA ILE A 296 -16.00 -9.56 -9.89
C ILE A 296 -16.36 -8.11 -9.64
N LYS A 297 -17.03 -7.52 -10.62
CA LYS A 297 -17.57 -6.16 -10.55
C LYS A 297 -18.91 -6.13 -9.83
N PHE A 298 -19.18 -5.02 -9.18
CA PHE A 298 -20.47 -4.71 -8.57
C PHE A 298 -20.76 -3.23 -8.76
N PRO A 299 -22.03 -2.85 -8.94
CA PRO A 299 -22.38 -1.50 -9.34
C PRO A 299 -22.04 -0.49 -8.24
N ILE A 300 -21.33 0.57 -8.62
CA ILE A 300 -21.14 1.78 -7.82
C ILE A 300 -22.32 2.71 -8.13
N CYS A 301 -23.03 3.18 -7.10
CA CYS A 301 -24.09 4.16 -7.30
C CYS A 301 -23.51 5.59 -7.34
N SER A 302 -24.26 6.54 -7.89
CA SER A 302 -23.82 7.93 -8.10
C SER A 302 -23.26 8.59 -6.82
N GLU A 303 -23.82 8.24 -5.67
CA GLU A 303 -23.40 8.70 -4.36
C GLU A 303 -21.96 8.28 -3.99
N GLN A 304 -21.43 7.21 -4.58
CA GLN A 304 -20.13 6.63 -4.24
C GLN A 304 -19.04 6.91 -5.27
N VAL A 305 -19.38 7.47 -6.44
CA VAL A 305 -18.42 7.72 -7.55
C VAL A 305 -17.27 8.65 -7.12
N HIS A 306 -17.51 9.52 -6.14
CA HIS A 306 -16.46 10.40 -5.59
C HIS A 306 -15.43 9.67 -4.72
N ALA A 307 -15.78 8.48 -4.22
CA ALA A 307 -14.96 7.66 -3.32
C ALA A 307 -14.44 6.37 -3.97
N PHE A 308 -15.04 5.96 -5.09
CA PHE A 308 -14.67 4.78 -5.87
C PHE A 308 -14.76 5.09 -7.35
N ASN A 309 -13.71 4.82 -8.11
CA ASN A 309 -13.74 4.97 -9.57
C ASN A 309 -14.48 3.80 -10.21
N ASP A 310 -13.92 2.60 -10.10
CA ASP A 310 -14.50 1.35 -10.61
C ASP A 310 -14.06 0.21 -9.69
N LEU A 311 -14.85 -0.10 -8.67
CA LEU A 311 -14.44 -1.00 -7.58
C LEU A 311 -14.82 -2.44 -7.94
N SER A 312 -13.85 -3.33 -7.78
CA SER A 312 -13.99 -4.76 -8.06
C SER A 312 -13.36 -5.60 -6.96
N ILE A 313 -13.81 -6.85 -6.86
CA ILE A 313 -13.12 -7.86 -6.06
C ILE A 313 -12.31 -8.72 -7.02
N ILE A 314 -10.99 -8.77 -6.81
CA ILE A 314 -10.04 -9.48 -7.65
C ILE A 314 -9.43 -10.62 -6.83
N THR A 315 -9.42 -11.81 -7.41
CA THR A 315 -8.78 -13.00 -6.87
C THR A 315 -7.88 -13.61 -7.92
N PHE A 316 -6.83 -14.33 -7.50
CA PHE A 316 -5.88 -14.95 -8.43
C PHE A 316 -5.98 -16.47 -8.35
N GLN A 317 -5.95 -17.10 -9.52
CA GLN A 317 -5.63 -18.51 -9.63
C GLN A 317 -4.14 -18.72 -9.34
N LYS A 318 -3.74 -19.99 -9.14
CA LYS A 318 -2.34 -20.33 -8.91
C LYS A 318 -1.48 -19.85 -10.08
N LEU A 319 -0.52 -18.99 -9.79
CA LEU A 319 0.46 -18.54 -10.78
C LEU A 319 1.51 -19.63 -11.01
N PRO A 320 2.08 -19.73 -12.23
CA PRO A 320 3.27 -20.55 -12.46
C PRO A 320 4.44 -20.11 -11.59
N ASP A 321 5.43 -20.98 -11.41
CA ASP A 321 6.70 -20.55 -10.83
C ASP A 321 7.31 -19.40 -11.65
N GLN A 322 8.16 -18.60 -11.01
CA GLN A 322 8.69 -17.38 -11.60
C GLN A 322 9.42 -17.63 -12.92
N PHE A 323 10.15 -18.74 -13.08
CA PHE A 323 10.84 -19.04 -14.33
C PHE A 323 9.85 -19.29 -15.47
N ILE A 324 8.88 -20.20 -15.27
CA ILE A 324 7.86 -20.50 -16.27
C ILE A 324 7.04 -19.25 -16.61
N PHE A 325 6.65 -18.48 -15.59
CA PHE A 325 5.89 -17.24 -15.78
C PHE A 325 6.65 -16.27 -16.71
N TRP A 326 7.89 -15.92 -16.36
CA TRP A 326 8.68 -14.97 -17.15
C TRP A 326 9.08 -15.50 -18.53
N PHE A 327 9.28 -16.82 -18.66
CA PHE A 327 9.59 -17.46 -19.93
C PHE A 327 8.42 -17.32 -20.92
N ASN A 328 7.20 -17.56 -20.43
CA ASN A 328 5.99 -17.39 -21.23
C ASN A 328 5.78 -15.92 -21.66
N ILE A 329 6.04 -14.97 -20.75
CA ILE A 329 5.98 -13.53 -21.09
C ILE A 329 7.03 -13.16 -22.14
N TYR A 330 8.28 -13.63 -22.00
CA TYR A 330 9.33 -13.41 -22.99
C TYR A 330 8.93 -13.92 -24.37
N ASN A 331 8.44 -15.16 -24.47
CA ASN A 331 8.03 -15.74 -25.75
C ASN A 331 6.87 -14.98 -26.40
N SER A 332 5.89 -14.55 -25.60
CA SER A 332 4.76 -13.73 -26.07
C SER A 332 5.24 -12.40 -26.66
N LEU A 333 6.14 -11.69 -25.96
CA LEU A 333 6.67 -10.42 -26.43
C LEU A 333 7.57 -10.58 -27.67
N LEU A 334 8.33 -11.68 -27.75
CA LEU A 334 9.17 -11.98 -28.91
C LEU A 334 8.32 -12.23 -30.16
N ALA A 335 7.27 -13.06 -30.05
CA ALA A 335 6.34 -13.37 -31.15
C ALA A 335 5.70 -12.10 -31.75
N HIS A 336 5.34 -11.13 -30.90
CA HIS A 336 4.81 -9.84 -31.34
C HIS A 336 5.82 -8.98 -32.11
N THR A 337 7.12 -9.16 -31.90
CA THR A 337 8.17 -8.43 -32.63
C THR A 337 8.66 -9.10 -33.89
N THR A 338 8.56 -10.43 -33.99
CA THR A 338 9.02 -11.19 -35.16
C THR A 338 7.91 -11.49 -36.16
N GLY A 339 6.64 -11.17 -35.84
CA GLY A 339 5.48 -11.44 -36.69
C GLY A 339 5.14 -12.94 -36.82
N LYS A 340 5.86 -13.82 -36.11
CA LYS A 340 5.55 -15.25 -36.05
C LYS A 340 4.47 -15.46 -35.00
N LYS A 341 3.23 -15.69 -35.44
CA LYS A 341 2.21 -16.30 -34.59
C LYS A 341 2.65 -17.74 -34.31
N ASN A 342 2.68 -18.15 -33.05
CA ASN A 342 2.84 -19.56 -32.70
C ASN A 342 1.59 -20.30 -33.21
N GLU A 343 1.81 -21.32 -34.03
CA GLU A 343 0.81 -22.33 -34.40
C GLU A 343 0.55 -23.29 -33.24
#